data_AF-A0A3E3IUE5-F1
#
_entry.id   AF-A0A3E3IUE5-F1
#
_cell.length_a   1.000
_cell.length_b   1.000
_cell.length_c   1.000
_cell.angle_alpha   90.00
_cell.angle_beta   90.00
_cell.angle_gamma   90.00
#
_symmetry.space_group_name_H-M   'P 1'
#
loop_
_entity.id
_entity.type
_entity.pdbx_description
1 polymer ?
#
loop_
_entity_poly.entity_id
_entity_poly.type
_entity_poly.pdbx_seq_one_letter_code
_entity_poly.pdbx_strand_id
1 'polypeptide(L)'
;MTAEKSYLCPLFWQHHEDKEILRRELRQMKENGIGGFIAESRPHPDYLGSGWWEDMELLVQEAKRLGLKMWIFDDGSYPSGTANGLIGERYPQYMKRYLAVQYVDAIGPARERGVLIDQWLEDGERFLCAVAGRRLDHDARFSMDSLIDVTGFVQDGILYWDIPEGEWRIFICKVTGNGGEEWTKNYLNPLDPEGTRAFLDLVYEEHYRHLGADFGDTIQGFFTDEPRFGNSPGYDRLLGDDMVLPWSETLLEELAGEAGCGEAFSGSSSCGDSFGGFFFGLCPAASGALV
;
A
#
# COMPACT_ATOMS: atom_id res chain seq x y z
N MET A 1 -18.96 -7.72 -44.53
CA MET A 1 -18.03 -8.55 -43.74
C MET A 1 -18.15 -8.06 -42.31
N THR A 2 -18.63 -8.89 -41.40
CA THR A 2 -18.55 -8.61 -39.95
C THR A 2 -17.08 -8.51 -39.60
N ALA A 3 -16.62 -7.34 -39.16
CA ALA A 3 -15.23 -7.17 -38.72
C ALA A 3 -14.97 -8.22 -37.64
N GLU A 4 -14.03 -9.14 -37.88
CA GLU A 4 -13.60 -10.09 -36.86
C GLU A 4 -13.08 -9.29 -35.66
N LYS A 5 -13.67 -9.57 -34.50
CA LYS A 5 -13.30 -8.91 -33.26
C LYS A 5 -11.94 -9.47 -32.83
N SER A 6 -10.89 -8.68 -33.01
CA SER A 6 -9.56 -9.02 -32.52
C SER A 6 -9.49 -8.79 -31.01
N TYR A 7 -8.99 -9.78 -30.28
CA TYR A 7 -8.87 -9.77 -28.82
C TYR A 7 -7.43 -9.60 -28.34
N LEU A 8 -6.47 -9.44 -29.27
CA LEU A 8 -5.06 -9.26 -28.94
C LEU A 8 -4.78 -7.78 -28.70
N CYS A 9 -4.21 -7.49 -27.53
CA CYS A 9 -3.72 -6.18 -27.10
C CYS A 9 -2.32 -6.35 -26.50
N PRO A 10 -1.26 -6.49 -27.32
CA PRO A 10 0.10 -6.60 -26.81
C PRO A 10 0.57 -5.29 -26.15
N LEU A 11 1.58 -5.40 -25.30
CA LEU A 11 2.35 -4.25 -24.82
C LEU A 11 3.15 -3.66 -25.98
N PHE A 12 2.92 -2.37 -26.26
CA PHE A 12 3.69 -1.55 -27.18
C PHE A 12 4.67 -0.73 -26.34
N TRP A 13 5.94 -1.15 -26.30
CA TRP A 13 6.96 -0.52 -25.47
C TRP A 13 7.42 0.78 -26.11
N GLN A 14 7.20 1.90 -25.42
CA GLN A 14 7.64 3.20 -25.89
C GLN A 14 9.06 3.49 -25.40
N HIS A 15 9.99 3.71 -26.34
CA HIS A 15 11.38 4.06 -26.04
C HIS A 15 11.74 5.46 -26.54
N HIS A 16 10.74 6.27 -26.92
CA HIS A 16 10.92 7.57 -27.57
C HIS A 16 11.66 7.45 -28.92
N GLU A 17 11.24 6.48 -29.73
CA GLU A 17 11.76 6.25 -31.08
C GLU A 17 11.35 7.35 -32.07
N ASP A 18 11.96 7.33 -33.26
CA ASP A 18 11.51 8.18 -34.37
C ASP A 18 10.02 7.93 -34.69
N LYS A 19 9.30 9.03 -34.93
CA LYS A 19 7.85 9.06 -35.20
C LYS A 19 7.43 8.09 -36.31
N GLU A 20 8.25 7.86 -37.33
CA GLU A 20 7.94 6.90 -38.40
C GLU A 20 8.08 5.43 -37.96
N ILE A 21 8.96 5.14 -36.99
CA ILE A 21 9.08 3.79 -36.40
C ILE A 21 7.77 3.46 -35.68
N LEU A 22 7.28 4.35 -34.83
CA LEU A 22 6.02 4.19 -34.10
C LEU A 22 4.85 3.92 -35.05
N ARG A 23 4.73 4.73 -36.12
CA ARG A 23 3.69 4.54 -37.14
C ARG A 23 3.82 3.21 -37.87
N ARG A 24 5.03 2.81 -38.24
CA ARG A 24 5.28 1.55 -38.94
C ARG A 24 4.86 0.36 -38.10
N GLU A 25 5.16 0.37 -36.80
CA GLU A 25 4.81 -0.73 -35.90
C GLU A 25 3.31 -0.87 -35.71
N LEU A 26 2.57 0.23 -35.54
CA LEU A 26 1.11 0.18 -35.49
C LEU A 26 0.49 -0.33 -36.81
N ARG A 27 1.05 0.05 -37.97
CA ARG A 27 0.61 -0.50 -39.27
C ARG A 27 0.84 -2.01 -39.34
N GLN A 28 2.01 -2.48 -38.91
CA GLN A 28 2.32 -3.91 -38.87
C GLN A 28 1.38 -4.66 -37.93
N MET A 29 1.06 -4.12 -36.76
CA MET A 29 0.06 -4.70 -35.87
C MET A 29 -1.28 -4.90 -36.60
N LYS A 30 -1.78 -3.85 -37.27
CA LYS A 30 -3.03 -3.91 -38.03
C LYS A 30 -2.98 -4.94 -39.16
N GLU A 31 -1.90 -4.96 -39.95
CA GLU A 31 -1.71 -5.89 -41.06
C GLU A 31 -1.68 -7.35 -40.60
N ASN A 32 -1.24 -7.61 -39.37
CA ASN A 32 -1.22 -8.93 -38.75
C ASN A 32 -2.49 -9.27 -37.95
N GLY A 33 -3.56 -8.48 -38.08
CA GLY A 33 -4.86 -8.76 -37.45
C GLY A 33 -4.97 -8.39 -35.96
N ILE A 34 -4.02 -7.62 -35.42
CA ILE A 34 -4.10 -7.07 -34.07
C ILE A 34 -5.06 -5.87 -34.09
N GLY A 35 -5.99 -5.84 -33.13
CA GLY A 35 -7.05 -4.83 -33.04
C GLY A 35 -6.78 -3.71 -32.04
N GLY A 36 -5.81 -3.88 -31.16
CA GLY A 36 -5.41 -2.85 -30.22
C GLY A 36 -4.07 -3.13 -29.57
N PHE A 37 -3.64 -2.23 -28.68
CA PHE A 37 -2.37 -2.32 -27.96
C PHE A 37 -2.46 -1.57 -26.63
N ILE A 38 -1.53 -1.88 -25.73
CA ILE A 38 -1.31 -1.14 -24.49
C ILE A 38 -0.04 -0.32 -24.69
N ALA A 39 -0.15 1.00 -24.63
CA ALA A 39 0.98 1.91 -24.70
C ALA A 39 1.77 1.80 -23.38
N GLU A 40 2.79 0.95 -23.40
CA GLU A 40 3.67 0.66 -22.28
C GLU A 40 4.68 1.79 -22.15
N SER A 41 4.66 2.44 -20.99
CA SER A 41 5.50 3.58 -20.64
C SER A 41 6.96 3.23 -20.40
N ARG A 42 7.29 1.97 -20.11
CA ARG A 42 8.66 1.54 -19.84
C ARG A 42 9.39 1.19 -21.13
N PRO A 43 10.62 1.68 -21.35
CA PRO A 43 11.45 2.63 -20.57
C PRO A 43 11.46 4.06 -21.17
N HIS A 44 10.31 4.67 -21.40
CA HIS A 44 10.20 6.02 -21.96
C HIS A 44 10.92 7.05 -21.07
N PRO A 45 11.92 7.78 -21.58
CA PRO A 45 12.81 8.62 -20.77
C PRO A 45 12.16 9.90 -20.23
N ASP A 46 11.08 10.37 -20.86
CA ASP A 46 10.38 11.62 -20.52
C ASP A 46 8.91 11.37 -20.14
N TYR A 47 8.62 10.28 -19.41
CA TYR A 47 7.25 9.93 -18.99
C TYR A 47 6.56 11.09 -18.25
N LEU A 48 5.32 11.41 -18.64
CA LEU A 48 4.55 12.61 -18.24
C LEU A 48 5.18 13.97 -18.62
N GLY A 49 6.32 13.97 -19.33
CA GLY A 49 6.94 15.13 -19.93
C GLY A 49 6.46 15.39 -21.36
N SER A 50 6.99 16.44 -21.99
CA SER A 50 6.57 16.87 -23.34
C SER A 50 6.76 15.78 -24.39
N GLY A 51 7.87 15.03 -24.34
CA GLY A 51 8.15 13.96 -25.30
C GLY A 51 7.13 12.82 -25.20
N TRP A 52 6.73 12.47 -23.97
CA TRP A 52 5.68 11.47 -23.75
C TRP A 52 4.36 11.89 -24.37
N TRP A 53 3.96 13.14 -24.17
CA TRP A 53 2.70 13.65 -24.74
C TRP A 53 2.73 13.71 -26.27
N GLU A 54 3.85 14.12 -26.87
CA GLU A 54 4.02 14.10 -28.33
C GLU A 54 3.88 12.70 -28.92
N ASP A 55 4.48 11.70 -28.28
CA ASP A 55 4.43 10.31 -28.74
C ASP A 55 3.03 9.72 -28.54
N MET A 56 2.41 9.97 -27.39
CA MET A 56 1.03 9.53 -27.12
C MET A 56 0.01 10.13 -28.10
N GLU A 57 0.11 11.44 -28.40
CA GLU A 57 -0.73 12.08 -29.40
C GLU A 57 -0.55 11.44 -30.79
N LEU A 58 0.69 11.12 -31.17
CA LEU A 58 0.98 10.42 -32.42
C LEU A 58 0.36 9.02 -32.45
N LEU A 59 0.51 8.26 -31.37
CA LEU A 59 -0.05 6.90 -31.26
C LEU A 59 -1.57 6.93 -31.37
N VAL A 60 -2.24 7.88 -30.69
CA VAL A 60 -3.70 8.06 -30.77
C VAL A 60 -4.13 8.41 -32.20
N GLN A 61 -3.45 9.36 -32.86
CA GLN A 61 -3.76 9.75 -34.23
C GLN A 61 -3.61 8.58 -35.23
N GLU A 62 -2.53 7.80 -35.12
CA GLU A 62 -2.30 6.66 -35.99
C GLU A 62 -3.26 5.50 -35.68
N ALA A 63 -3.57 5.25 -34.41
CA ALA A 63 -4.55 4.26 -33.98
C ALA A 63 -5.94 4.58 -34.56
N LYS A 64 -6.37 5.85 -34.52
CA LYS A 64 -7.60 6.32 -35.18
C LYS A 64 -7.61 6.00 -36.67
N ARG A 65 -6.52 6.34 -37.36
CA ARG A 65 -6.37 6.13 -38.81
C ARG A 65 -6.47 4.64 -39.19
N LEU A 66 -5.96 3.75 -38.34
CA LEU A 66 -5.93 2.31 -38.56
C LEU A 66 -7.16 1.56 -37.97
N GLY A 67 -8.01 2.27 -37.22
CA GLY A 67 -9.09 1.67 -36.45
C GLY A 67 -8.58 0.67 -35.42
N LEU A 68 -7.49 1.01 -34.73
CA LEU A 68 -6.95 0.29 -33.58
C LEU A 68 -7.49 0.89 -32.28
N LYS A 69 -7.61 0.06 -31.25
CA LYS A 69 -7.92 0.50 -29.89
C LYS A 69 -6.64 0.60 -29.06
N MET A 70 -6.59 1.58 -28.17
CA MET A 70 -5.41 1.88 -27.36
C MET A 70 -5.78 1.82 -25.87
N TRP A 71 -4.92 1.22 -25.08
CA TRP A 71 -4.91 1.31 -23.62
C TRP A 71 -3.63 2.01 -23.18
N ILE A 72 -3.63 2.60 -21.99
CA ILE A 72 -2.48 3.34 -21.44
C ILE A 72 -1.95 2.58 -20.24
N PHE A 73 -0.66 2.27 -20.20
CA PHE A 73 -0.05 1.76 -18.97
C PHE A 73 0.06 2.89 -17.94
N ASP A 74 -0.48 2.67 -16.75
CA ASP A 74 -0.82 3.73 -15.78
C ASP A 74 0.31 4.15 -14.83
N ASP A 75 1.55 3.77 -15.09
CA ASP A 75 2.71 4.23 -14.32
C ASP A 75 3.96 4.23 -15.22
N GLY A 76 5.07 4.82 -14.82
CA GLY A 76 6.37 4.70 -15.50
C GLY A 76 7.13 3.42 -15.16
N SER A 77 6.69 2.64 -14.14
CA SER A 77 7.28 1.34 -13.85
C SER A 77 6.34 0.36 -13.14
N TYR A 78 6.76 -0.90 -13.05
CA TYR A 78 6.08 -1.90 -12.22
C TYR A 78 6.56 -1.81 -10.76
N PRO A 79 5.65 -1.92 -9.77
CA PRO A 79 4.19 -1.91 -9.86
C PRO A 79 3.63 -0.48 -10.01
N SER A 80 2.37 -0.40 -10.44
CA SER A 80 1.63 0.86 -10.54
C SER A 80 1.34 1.45 -9.17
N GLY A 81 1.84 2.65 -8.89
CA GLY A 81 1.67 3.39 -7.63
C GLY A 81 2.86 4.28 -7.24
N THR A 82 3.85 4.46 -8.12
CA THR A 82 4.96 5.43 -7.93
C THR A 82 4.79 6.69 -8.77
N ALA A 83 3.99 6.64 -9.83
CA ALA A 83 3.88 7.66 -10.88
C ALA A 83 5.27 8.07 -11.40
N ASN A 84 6.08 7.08 -11.76
CA ASN A 84 7.48 7.25 -12.17
C ASN A 84 8.34 8.02 -11.15
N GLY A 85 8.09 7.79 -9.86
CA GLY A 85 8.78 8.44 -8.74
C GLY A 85 8.15 9.75 -8.26
N LEU A 86 7.20 10.34 -8.98
CA LEU A 86 6.57 11.61 -8.61
C LEU A 86 5.81 11.56 -7.28
N ILE A 87 5.30 10.39 -6.87
CA ILE A 87 4.70 10.22 -5.54
C ILE A 87 5.73 10.50 -4.45
N GLY A 88 6.91 9.87 -4.51
CA GLY A 88 7.94 10.08 -3.50
C GLY A 88 8.49 11.50 -3.49
N GLU A 89 8.55 12.17 -4.65
CA GLU A 89 9.05 13.54 -4.77
C GLU A 89 8.04 14.59 -4.28
N ARG A 90 6.76 14.46 -4.63
CA ARG A 90 5.74 15.50 -4.42
C ARG A 90 4.81 15.21 -3.25
N TYR A 91 4.63 13.94 -2.91
CA TYR A 91 3.69 13.47 -1.90
C TYR A 91 4.32 12.44 -0.93
N PRO A 92 5.48 12.74 -0.33
CA PRO A 92 6.15 11.80 0.57
C PRO A 92 5.31 11.36 1.78
N GLN A 93 4.32 12.17 2.17
CA GLN A 93 3.37 11.85 3.24
C GLN A 93 2.41 10.70 2.89
N TYR A 94 2.18 10.43 1.60
CA TYR A 94 1.29 9.37 1.12
C TYR A 94 2.04 8.10 0.72
N MET A 95 3.36 8.03 0.95
CA MET A 95 4.11 6.79 0.78
C MET A 95 3.69 5.76 1.83
N LYS A 96 3.92 4.49 1.52
CA LYS A 96 3.61 3.37 2.42
C LYS A 96 4.08 3.61 3.85
N ARG A 97 3.22 3.19 4.77
CA ARG A 97 3.49 3.09 6.20
C ARG A 97 3.22 1.66 6.63
N TYR A 98 3.93 1.26 7.66
CA TYR A 98 3.79 -0.07 8.24
C TYR A 98 3.63 0.00 9.76
N LEU A 99 2.94 -1.00 10.28
CA LEU A 99 2.93 -1.35 11.69
C LEU A 99 4.08 -2.33 11.93
N ALA A 100 5.00 -1.96 12.81
CA ALA A 100 6.06 -2.82 13.30
C ALA A 100 5.86 -3.10 14.79
N VAL A 101 6.23 -4.30 15.22
CA VAL A 101 6.10 -4.73 16.61
C VAL A 101 7.46 -5.09 17.16
N GLN A 102 7.78 -4.50 18.31
CA GLN A 102 8.88 -4.94 19.17
C GLN A 102 8.29 -5.53 20.43
N TYR A 103 9.03 -6.37 21.14
CA TYR A 103 8.56 -6.86 22.43
C TYR A 103 9.69 -7.00 23.45
N VAL A 104 9.30 -6.91 24.71
CA VAL A 104 10.12 -7.33 25.83
C VAL A 104 9.38 -8.32 26.70
N ASP A 105 10.15 -9.24 27.25
CA ASP A 105 9.64 -10.22 28.21
C ASP A 105 10.01 -9.77 29.62
N ALA A 106 9.05 -9.87 30.53
CA ALA A 106 9.20 -9.45 31.92
C ALA A 106 8.56 -10.48 32.87
N ILE A 107 9.15 -10.61 34.05
CA ILE A 107 8.67 -11.49 35.11
C ILE A 107 8.17 -10.62 36.25
N GLY A 108 6.91 -10.80 36.65
CA GLY A 108 6.35 -10.22 37.84
C GLY A 108 6.26 -11.20 39.02
N PRO A 109 5.94 -10.72 40.23
CA PRO A 109 5.54 -9.34 40.50
C PRO A 109 6.73 -8.39 40.50
N ALA A 110 6.60 -7.27 39.77
CA ALA A 110 7.61 -6.22 39.73
C ALA A 110 6.94 -4.85 39.77
N ARG A 111 7.25 -4.05 40.80
CA ARG A 111 6.66 -2.72 41.02
C ARG A 111 7.66 -1.61 40.78
N GLU A 112 7.15 -0.44 40.41
CA GLU A 112 7.94 0.79 40.22
C GLU A 112 9.12 0.55 39.26
N ARG A 113 8.85 -0.20 38.18
CA ARG A 113 9.81 -0.46 37.10
C ARG A 113 9.47 0.38 35.88
N GLY A 114 10.51 0.86 35.22
CA GLY A 114 10.42 1.54 33.93
C GLY A 114 11.08 0.70 32.85
N VAL A 115 10.46 0.63 31.67
CA VAL A 115 11.06 0.06 30.45
C VAL A 115 11.27 1.21 29.48
N LEU A 116 12.51 1.43 29.06
CA LEU A 116 12.84 2.40 28.01
C LEU A 116 12.32 1.85 26.68
N ILE A 117 11.27 2.45 26.14
CA ILE A 117 10.66 2.01 24.87
C ILE A 117 11.08 2.90 23.69
N ASP A 118 11.45 4.15 23.96
CA ASP A 118 11.96 5.11 22.98
C ASP A 118 13.23 4.63 22.26
N GLN A 119 14.05 3.81 22.92
CA GLN A 119 15.25 3.19 22.33
C GLN A 119 14.94 2.29 21.13
N TRP A 120 13.69 1.87 20.95
CA TRP A 120 13.24 1.09 19.79
C TRP A 120 12.53 1.91 18.72
N LEU A 121 12.44 3.23 18.90
CA LEU A 121 11.93 4.16 17.91
C LEU A 121 13.11 4.82 17.19
N GLU A 122 13.11 4.70 15.87
CA GLU A 122 14.02 5.40 14.97
C GLU A 122 13.43 6.75 14.54
N ASP A 123 14.28 7.58 13.93
CA ASP A 123 13.86 8.88 13.38
C ASP A 123 12.72 8.71 12.37
N GLY A 124 11.62 9.43 12.59
CA GLY A 124 10.42 9.37 11.74
C GLY A 124 9.42 8.27 12.09
N GLU A 125 9.73 7.41 13.08
CA GLU A 125 8.79 6.43 13.61
C GLU A 125 7.91 7.04 14.70
N ARG A 126 6.70 6.49 14.84
CA ARG A 126 5.71 6.96 15.80
C ARG A 126 5.27 5.81 16.70
N PHE A 127 5.38 6.00 18.01
CA PHE A 127 4.80 5.09 18.98
C PHE A 127 3.27 5.05 18.80
N LEU A 128 2.72 3.84 18.70
CA LEU A 128 1.29 3.64 18.48
C LEU A 128 0.61 3.20 19.77
N CYS A 129 1.02 2.05 20.31
CA CYS A 129 0.45 1.50 21.54
C CYS A 129 1.40 0.50 22.20
N ALA A 130 1.12 0.18 23.46
CA ALA A 130 1.78 -0.90 24.19
C ALA A 130 0.74 -1.83 24.79
N VAL A 131 0.88 -3.14 24.57
CA VAL A 131 -0.06 -4.16 25.04
C VAL A 131 0.71 -5.29 25.72
N ALA A 132 0.32 -5.66 26.93
CA ALA A 132 0.93 -6.77 27.66
C ALA A 132 0.05 -8.04 27.55
N GLY A 133 0.66 -9.19 27.29
CA GLY A 133 -0.01 -10.49 27.30
C GLY A 133 0.72 -11.49 28.19
N ARG A 134 -0.02 -12.28 28.97
CA ARG A 134 0.55 -13.33 29.81
C ARG A 134 1.07 -14.46 28.94
N ARG A 135 2.32 -14.84 29.14
CA ARG A 135 2.94 -15.95 28.44
C ARG A 135 2.34 -17.27 28.89
N LEU A 136 2.17 -18.18 27.94
CA LEU A 136 1.69 -19.54 28.21
C LEU A 136 2.85 -20.49 28.52
N ASP A 137 4.03 -20.19 27.98
CA ASP A 137 5.25 -20.95 28.14
C ASP A 137 6.49 -20.07 27.86
N HIS A 138 7.67 -20.68 27.94
CA HIS A 138 8.95 -20.06 27.59
C HIS A 138 9.20 -19.97 26.07
N ASP A 139 8.19 -20.21 25.22
CA ASP A 139 8.23 -20.05 23.77
C ASP A 139 7.43 -18.79 23.34
N ALA A 140 7.12 -18.64 22.05
CA ALA A 140 6.48 -17.44 21.52
C ALA A 140 5.01 -17.22 21.94
N ARG A 141 4.39 -18.17 22.66
CA ARG A 141 2.93 -18.18 22.89
C ARG A 141 2.49 -17.36 24.09
N PHE A 142 1.37 -16.66 23.94
CA PHE A 142 0.73 -15.86 24.99
C PHE A 142 -0.80 -16.02 24.94
N SER A 143 -1.47 -15.70 26.05
CA SER A 143 -2.92 -15.79 26.17
C SER A 143 -3.59 -14.53 25.64
N MET A 144 -4.43 -14.68 24.61
CA MET A 144 -5.24 -13.58 24.05
C MET A 144 -6.24 -13.01 25.07
N ASP A 145 -6.75 -13.83 25.98
CA ASP A 145 -7.69 -13.41 27.03
C ASP A 145 -7.01 -12.61 28.16
N SER A 146 -5.67 -12.53 28.14
CA SER A 146 -4.87 -11.84 29.15
C SER A 146 -4.29 -10.52 28.68
N LEU A 147 -4.66 -10.06 27.48
CA LEU A 147 -4.17 -8.81 26.93
C LEU A 147 -4.58 -7.64 27.83
N ILE A 148 -3.65 -6.75 28.12
CA ILE A 148 -3.85 -5.54 28.90
C ILE A 148 -3.28 -4.39 28.08
N ASP A 149 -4.11 -3.40 27.76
CA ASP A 149 -3.62 -2.14 27.19
C ASP A 149 -2.83 -1.40 28.27
N VAL A 150 -1.54 -1.23 28.03
CA VAL A 150 -0.62 -0.53 28.93
C VAL A 150 -0.12 0.79 28.31
N THR A 151 -0.75 1.25 27.22
CA THR A 151 -0.37 2.47 26.49
C THR A 151 -0.41 3.69 27.39
N GLY A 152 -1.44 3.83 28.24
CA GLY A 152 -1.60 4.95 29.17
C GLY A 152 -0.52 5.03 30.27
N PHE A 153 0.29 4.00 30.43
CA PHE A 153 1.42 3.98 31.39
C PHE A 153 2.72 4.48 30.77
N VAL A 154 2.73 4.84 29.47
CA VAL A 154 3.91 5.40 28.80
C VAL A 154 4.00 6.90 29.08
N GLN A 155 5.15 7.33 29.59
CA GLN A 155 5.47 8.72 29.87
C GLN A 155 6.89 9.00 29.39
N ASP A 156 7.05 10.02 28.53
CA ASP A 156 8.34 10.48 28.02
C ASP A 156 9.25 9.35 27.51
N GLY A 157 8.70 8.42 26.72
CA GLY A 157 9.46 7.31 26.13
C GLY A 157 9.72 6.12 27.07
N ILE A 158 9.15 6.13 28.28
CA ILE A 158 9.32 5.09 29.29
C ILE A 158 7.96 4.50 29.66
N LEU A 159 7.84 3.18 29.62
CA LEU A 159 6.66 2.47 30.13
C LEU A 159 6.81 2.21 31.64
N TYR A 160 5.92 2.80 32.44
CA TYR A 160 5.86 2.62 33.90
C TYR A 160 4.66 1.77 34.31
N TRP A 161 4.82 0.45 34.27
CA TRP A 161 3.74 -0.49 34.57
C TRP A 161 4.14 -1.47 35.66
N ASP A 162 3.30 -1.60 36.68
CA ASP A 162 3.45 -2.61 37.73
C ASP A 162 3.08 -3.99 37.17
N ILE A 163 4.10 -4.79 36.87
CA ILE A 163 3.95 -6.09 36.23
C ILE A 163 3.35 -7.09 37.23
N PRO A 164 2.15 -7.65 36.95
CA PRO A 164 1.50 -8.63 37.82
C PRO A 164 2.30 -9.93 37.92
N GLU A 165 2.00 -10.76 38.93
CA GLU A 165 2.64 -12.07 39.09
C GLU A 165 2.53 -12.94 37.83
N GLY A 166 3.67 -13.51 37.41
CA GLY A 166 3.77 -14.38 36.24
C GLY A 166 4.71 -13.84 35.16
N GLU A 167 4.72 -14.54 34.03
CA GLU A 167 5.54 -14.18 32.86
C GLU A 167 4.70 -13.41 31.85
N TRP A 168 5.21 -12.27 31.42
CA TRP A 168 4.51 -11.33 30.55
C TRP A 168 5.37 -10.99 29.35
N ARG A 169 4.72 -10.84 28.19
CA ARG A 169 5.28 -10.23 27.00
C ARG A 169 4.61 -8.89 26.80
N ILE A 170 5.40 -7.83 26.69
CA ILE A 170 4.93 -6.47 26.43
C ILE A 170 5.25 -6.16 24.97
N PHE A 171 4.21 -6.08 24.15
CA PHE A 171 4.30 -5.67 22.75
C PHE A 171 4.30 -4.15 22.66
N ILE A 172 5.18 -3.63 21.83
CA ILE A 172 5.37 -2.20 21.57
C ILE A 172 5.17 -2.03 20.08
N CYS A 173 4.02 -1.47 19.74
CA CYS A 173 3.59 -1.25 18.38
C CYS A 173 4.01 0.16 17.95
N LYS A 174 4.61 0.25 16.76
CA LYS A 174 5.04 1.52 16.17
C LYS A 174 4.61 1.60 14.71
N VAL A 175 4.34 2.82 14.25
CA VAL A 175 4.19 3.14 12.83
C VAL A 175 5.54 3.55 12.28
N THR A 176 5.95 2.95 11.17
CA THR A 176 7.25 3.16 10.54
C THR A 176 7.14 3.26 9.03
N GLY A 177 8.06 3.99 8.40
CA GLY A 177 8.30 3.92 6.95
C GLY A 177 9.37 2.89 6.56
N ASN A 178 10.03 2.28 7.56
CA ASN A 178 11.15 1.37 7.36
C ASN A 178 10.68 -0.09 7.26
N GLY A 179 11.55 -0.94 6.71
CA GLY A 179 11.25 -2.35 6.47
C GLY A 179 10.51 -2.58 5.15
N GLY A 180 9.97 -3.78 5.00
CA GLY A 180 9.36 -4.21 3.75
C GLY A 180 10.35 -4.35 2.60
N GLU A 181 9.86 -4.20 1.38
CA GLU A 181 10.65 -4.37 0.16
C GLU A 181 11.31 -3.06 -0.30
N GLU A 182 12.65 -3.03 -0.29
CA GLU A 182 13.45 -1.86 -0.66
C GLU A 182 13.06 -1.24 -2.01
N TRP A 183 12.77 -2.08 -3.00
CA TRP A 183 12.48 -1.64 -4.36
C TRP A 183 11.10 -0.96 -4.53
N THR A 184 10.22 -1.06 -3.53
CA THR A 184 8.92 -0.37 -3.49
C THR A 184 8.84 0.69 -2.40
N LYS A 185 9.98 1.15 -1.85
CA LYS A 185 9.99 2.10 -0.72
C LYS A 185 9.29 3.45 -1.01
N ASN A 186 9.31 3.89 -2.27
CA ASN A 186 8.71 5.15 -2.70
C ASN A 186 7.29 4.98 -3.28
N TYR A 187 6.70 3.81 -3.10
CA TYR A 187 5.36 3.49 -3.57
C TYR A 187 4.32 4.12 -2.65
N LEU A 188 3.20 4.56 -3.21
CA LEU A 188 2.07 5.11 -2.44
C LEU A 188 1.53 4.08 -1.45
N ASN A 189 0.89 4.53 -0.37
CA ASN A 189 0.18 3.63 0.52
C ASN A 189 -1.16 3.22 -0.12
N PRO A 190 -1.35 1.96 -0.54
CA PRO A 190 -2.60 1.54 -1.18
C PRO A 190 -3.79 1.51 -0.20
N LEU A 191 -3.52 1.61 1.10
CA LEU A 191 -4.53 1.75 2.15
C LEU A 191 -4.91 3.20 2.43
N ASP A 192 -4.27 4.17 1.78
CA ASP A 192 -4.56 5.59 1.95
C ASP A 192 -5.29 6.12 0.69
N PRO A 193 -6.59 6.48 0.80
CA PRO A 193 -7.35 6.99 -0.34
C PRO A 193 -6.78 8.32 -0.88
N GLU A 194 -6.15 9.14 -0.04
CA GLU A 194 -5.55 10.41 -0.49
C GLU A 194 -4.28 10.15 -1.32
N GLY A 195 -3.51 9.11 -0.97
CA GLY A 195 -2.38 8.66 -1.78
C GLY A 195 -2.82 8.16 -3.16
N THR A 196 -3.91 7.39 -3.21
CA THR A 196 -4.50 6.94 -4.47
C THR A 196 -5.04 8.14 -5.27
N ARG A 197 -5.69 9.11 -4.63
CA ARG A 197 -6.15 10.33 -5.32
C ARG A 197 -4.97 11.09 -5.94
N ALA A 198 -3.88 11.28 -5.21
CA ALA A 198 -2.69 11.96 -5.73
C ALA A 198 -2.09 11.24 -6.96
N PHE A 199 -2.09 9.90 -6.95
CA PHE A 199 -1.67 9.10 -8.11
C PHE A 199 -2.59 9.28 -9.32
N LEU A 200 -3.91 9.25 -9.11
CA LEU A 200 -4.89 9.52 -10.16
C LEU A 200 -4.72 10.93 -10.74
N ASP A 201 -4.48 11.93 -9.89
CA ASP A 201 -4.25 13.32 -10.33
C ASP A 201 -2.98 13.46 -11.16
N LEU A 202 -1.88 12.79 -10.76
CA LEU A 202 -0.61 12.85 -11.48
C LEU A 202 -0.62 12.12 -12.81
N VAL A 203 -1.35 11.00 -12.90
CA VAL A 203 -1.32 10.14 -14.09
C VAL A 203 -2.62 10.23 -14.87
N TYR A 204 -3.73 9.80 -14.28
CA TYR A 204 -4.99 9.61 -15.00
C TYR A 204 -5.59 10.93 -15.47
N GLU A 205 -5.62 11.94 -14.59
CA GLU A 205 -6.15 13.26 -14.91
C GLU A 205 -5.26 14.01 -15.92
N GLU A 206 -3.94 13.85 -15.86
CA GLU A 206 -3.02 14.41 -16.87
C GLU A 206 -3.27 13.78 -18.24
N HIS A 207 -3.33 12.45 -18.33
CA HIS A 207 -3.66 11.76 -19.58
C HIS A 207 -5.03 12.19 -20.12
N TYR A 208 -6.03 12.35 -19.25
CA TYR A 208 -7.35 12.84 -19.64
C TYR A 208 -7.31 14.30 -20.11
N ARG A 209 -6.51 15.17 -19.50
CA ARG A 209 -6.34 16.56 -19.93
C ARG A 209 -5.74 16.66 -21.33
N HIS A 210 -4.77 15.83 -21.65
CA HIS A 210 -4.09 15.83 -22.94
C HIS A 210 -4.89 15.11 -24.04
N LEU A 211 -5.50 13.96 -23.72
CA LEU A 211 -6.08 13.03 -24.71
C LEU A 211 -7.59 12.80 -24.53
N GLY A 212 -8.25 13.59 -23.68
CA GLY A 212 -9.64 13.39 -23.24
C GLY A 212 -10.67 13.25 -24.37
N ALA A 213 -10.45 13.91 -25.50
CA ALA A 213 -11.34 13.84 -26.67
C ALA A 213 -11.39 12.44 -27.32
N ASP A 214 -10.41 11.58 -27.04
CA ASP A 214 -10.27 10.27 -27.66
C ASP A 214 -10.65 9.11 -26.71
N PHE A 215 -10.94 9.41 -25.44
CA PHE A 215 -11.43 8.44 -24.46
C PHE A 215 -12.85 7.94 -24.79
N GLY A 216 -13.05 6.64 -24.63
CA GLY A 216 -14.32 5.96 -24.94
C GLY A 216 -14.49 5.58 -26.42
N ASP A 217 -13.63 6.12 -27.30
CA ASP A 217 -13.54 5.67 -28.69
C ASP A 217 -12.19 5.03 -29.01
N THR A 218 -11.12 5.80 -29.18
CA THR A 218 -9.82 5.21 -29.54
C THR A 218 -9.10 4.70 -28.30
N ILE A 219 -9.05 5.53 -27.25
CA ILE A 219 -8.52 5.14 -25.96
C ILE A 219 -9.64 4.44 -25.19
N GLN A 220 -9.42 3.19 -24.81
CA GLN A 220 -10.40 2.35 -24.11
C GLN A 220 -10.30 2.48 -22.58
N GLY A 221 -9.16 2.93 -22.08
CA GLY A 221 -8.92 3.10 -20.65
C GLY A 221 -7.45 2.87 -20.30
N PHE A 222 -7.23 2.56 -19.04
CA PHE A 222 -5.91 2.29 -18.49
C PHE A 222 -5.72 0.80 -18.24
N PHE A 223 -4.51 0.32 -18.50
CA PHE A 223 -4.00 -0.93 -17.98
C PHE A 223 -3.28 -0.60 -16.68
N THR A 224 -3.78 -1.15 -15.58
CA THR A 224 -3.13 -1.07 -14.27
C THR A 224 -2.52 -2.42 -13.96
N ASP A 225 -1.26 -2.40 -13.52
CA ASP A 225 -0.56 -3.61 -13.08
C ASP A 225 -0.96 -3.93 -11.61
N GLU A 226 -0.22 -4.80 -10.95
CA GLU A 226 -0.60 -5.29 -9.62
C GLU A 226 -0.43 -4.20 -8.53
N PRO A 227 -1.45 -3.99 -7.66
CA PRO A 227 -1.26 -3.19 -6.46
C PRO A 227 -0.32 -3.91 -5.49
N ARG A 228 0.48 -3.17 -4.72
CA ARG A 228 1.51 -3.77 -3.87
C ARG A 228 1.59 -3.16 -2.46
N PHE A 229 1.31 -3.98 -1.45
CA PHE A 229 1.60 -3.63 -0.06
C PHE A 229 3.10 -3.59 0.22
N GLY A 230 3.88 -4.47 -0.41
CA GLY A 230 5.35 -4.50 -0.34
C GLY A 230 5.93 -4.57 1.08
N ASN A 231 5.20 -5.18 2.01
CA ASN A 231 5.60 -5.36 3.41
C ASN A 231 6.47 -6.62 3.61
N SER A 232 6.51 -7.53 2.64
CA SER A 232 7.43 -8.67 2.60
C SER A 232 7.70 -9.11 1.15
N PRO A 233 8.92 -9.60 0.83
CA PRO A 233 9.20 -10.21 -0.46
C PRO A 233 8.65 -11.62 -0.58
N GLY A 234 8.24 -11.98 -1.81
CA GLY A 234 7.74 -13.30 -2.17
C GLY A 234 6.22 -13.46 -2.05
N TYR A 235 5.73 -14.62 -2.49
CA TYR A 235 4.28 -14.93 -2.53
C TYR A 235 3.83 -15.91 -1.44
N ASP A 236 4.77 -16.56 -0.75
CA ASP A 236 4.51 -17.66 0.19
C ASP A 236 4.54 -17.20 1.67
N ARG A 237 4.29 -15.91 1.91
CA ARG A 237 4.34 -15.30 3.24
C ARG A 237 2.96 -15.26 3.88
N LEU A 238 2.89 -15.59 5.17
CA LEU A 238 1.65 -15.49 5.95
C LEU A 238 1.69 -14.26 6.85
N LEU A 239 0.54 -13.65 7.07
CA LEU A 239 0.40 -12.57 8.04
C LEU A 239 0.91 -13.05 9.41
N GLY A 240 1.90 -12.35 9.96
CA GLY A 240 2.53 -12.72 11.24
C GLY A 240 3.88 -13.42 11.13
N ASP A 241 4.40 -13.72 9.93
CA ASP A 241 5.83 -14.01 9.77
C ASP A 241 6.69 -12.79 10.20
N ASP A 242 8.01 -12.95 10.20
CA ASP A 242 8.97 -11.86 10.40
C ASP A 242 8.86 -10.82 9.27
N MET A 243 7.93 -9.87 9.44
CA MET A 243 7.61 -8.79 8.52
C MET A 243 7.02 -7.59 9.25
N VAL A 244 7.08 -6.43 8.59
CA VAL A 244 6.21 -5.31 8.95
C VAL A 244 4.81 -5.55 8.36
N LEU A 245 3.78 -4.97 8.95
CA LEU A 245 2.39 -5.12 8.50
C LEU A 245 1.92 -3.83 7.81
N PRO A 246 1.14 -3.89 6.72
CA PRO A 246 0.59 -2.68 6.08
C PRO A 246 -0.22 -1.84 7.08
N TRP A 247 -0.11 -0.51 7.01
CA TRP A 247 -0.77 0.40 7.95
C TRP A 247 -1.34 1.64 7.25
N SER A 248 -2.55 2.04 7.65
CA SER A 248 -3.11 3.38 7.43
C SER A 248 -3.73 3.88 8.74
N GLU A 249 -3.94 5.20 8.85
CA GLU A 249 -4.56 5.78 10.05
C GLU A 249 -6.02 5.33 10.24
N THR A 250 -6.71 4.96 9.16
CA THR A 250 -8.10 4.48 9.18
C THR A 250 -8.22 2.96 9.35
N LEU A 251 -7.12 2.21 9.22
CA LEU A 251 -7.13 0.75 9.13
C LEU A 251 -7.89 0.08 10.28
N LEU A 252 -7.64 0.51 11.52
CA LEU A 252 -8.28 -0.12 12.68
C LEU A 252 -9.77 0.18 12.77
N GLU A 253 -10.16 1.42 12.43
CA GLU A 253 -11.57 1.80 12.40
C GLU A 253 -12.32 1.02 11.33
N GLU A 254 -11.73 0.88 10.14
CA GLU A 254 -12.28 0.08 9.04
C GLU A 254 -12.39 -1.40 9.41
N LEU A 255 -11.35 -2.00 9.98
CA LEU A 255 -11.37 -3.38 10.45
C LEU A 255 -12.42 -3.60 11.56
N ALA A 256 -12.54 -2.66 12.49
CA ALA A 256 -13.55 -2.72 13.54
C ALA A 256 -14.97 -2.62 12.95
N GLY A 257 -15.18 -1.75 11.96
CA GLY A 257 -16.44 -1.65 11.22
C GLY A 257 -16.83 -2.97 10.55
N GLU A 258 -15.91 -3.57 9.79
CA GLU A 258 -16.12 -4.86 9.11
C GLU A 258 -16.34 -6.03 10.09
N ALA A 259 -15.66 -6.01 11.24
CA ALA A 259 -15.85 -7.00 12.31
C ALA A 259 -17.14 -6.78 13.12
N GLY A 260 -17.94 -5.74 12.84
CA GLY A 260 -19.15 -5.41 13.59
C GLY A 260 -18.88 -4.82 14.99
N CYS A 261 -17.67 -4.30 15.22
CA CYS A 261 -17.17 -3.74 16.48
C CYS A 261 -17.11 -2.19 16.49
N GLY A 262 -17.76 -1.53 15.51
CA GLY A 262 -17.57 -0.09 15.20
C GLY A 262 -17.93 0.93 16.30
N GLU A 263 -18.63 0.54 17.38
CA GLU A 263 -18.94 1.48 18.48
C GLU A 263 -17.71 1.81 19.36
N ALA A 264 -16.60 1.07 19.24
CA ALA A 264 -15.42 1.27 20.08
C ALA A 264 -14.55 2.50 19.74
N PHE A 265 -14.77 3.15 18.58
CA PHE A 265 -13.85 4.17 18.05
C PHE A 265 -14.44 5.58 17.89
N SER A 266 -15.75 5.77 18.08
CA SER A 266 -16.38 7.10 17.91
C SER A 266 -16.06 8.04 19.09
N GLY A 267 -14.96 8.79 18.94
CA GLY A 267 -14.49 9.78 19.90
C GLY A 267 -15.53 10.87 20.20
N SER A 268 -16.21 10.74 21.34
CA SER A 268 -16.86 11.86 22.03
C SER A 268 -16.72 11.82 23.56
N SER A 269 -15.89 10.94 24.10
CA SER A 269 -15.55 10.91 25.52
C SER A 269 -14.08 11.20 25.74
N SER A 270 -13.79 12.10 26.67
CA SER A 270 -12.45 12.39 27.17
C SER A 270 -11.85 11.16 27.85
N CYS A 271 -11.16 10.32 27.08
CA CYS A 271 -10.26 9.28 27.55
C CYS A 271 -9.44 8.74 26.38
N GLY A 272 -8.12 8.69 26.52
CA GLY A 272 -7.21 8.07 25.56
C GLY A 272 -7.23 6.54 25.63
N ASP A 273 -8.42 5.94 25.49
CA ASP A 273 -8.71 4.51 25.76
C ASP A 273 -9.22 3.74 24.52
N SER A 274 -8.73 4.03 23.31
CA SER A 274 -9.25 3.39 22.08
C SER A 274 -8.24 2.52 21.31
N PHE A 275 -7.29 1.88 21.99
CA PHE A 275 -6.47 0.81 21.38
C PHE A 275 -6.71 -0.57 22.00
N GLY A 276 -6.83 -0.65 23.33
CA GLY A 276 -7.17 -1.90 24.03
C GLY A 276 -8.49 -2.52 23.55
N GLY A 277 -9.50 -1.68 23.29
CA GLY A 277 -10.82 -2.13 22.82
C GLY A 277 -10.80 -2.94 21.52
N PHE A 278 -9.83 -2.70 20.63
CA PHE A 278 -9.72 -3.43 19.36
C PHE A 278 -9.40 -4.92 19.57
N PHE A 279 -8.48 -5.25 20.48
CA PHE A 279 -8.16 -6.64 20.80
C PHE A 279 -9.25 -7.32 21.65
N PHE A 280 -9.93 -6.57 22.52
CA PHE A 280 -11.03 -7.11 23.33
C PHE A 280 -12.32 -7.35 22.53
N GLY A 281 -12.62 -6.54 21.52
CA GLY A 281 -13.84 -6.64 20.70
C GLY A 281 -13.84 -7.79 19.67
N LEU A 282 -12.67 -8.31 19.29
CA LEU A 282 -12.52 -9.44 18.35
C LEU A 282 -12.99 -10.80 18.92
N CYS A 283 -13.41 -10.86 20.19
CA CYS A 283 -13.95 -12.07 20.82
C CYS A 283 -15.45 -11.87 21.09
N PRO A 284 -16.33 -12.37 20.20
CA PRO A 284 -16.71 -13.79 20.29
C PRO A 284 -17.16 -14.40 18.94
N ALA A 285 -16.26 -15.01 18.15
CA ALA A 285 -16.66 -16.01 17.13
C ALA A 285 -15.51 -16.74 16.39
N ALA A 286 -14.24 -16.33 16.50
CA ALA A 286 -13.16 -16.98 15.76
C ALA A 286 -12.42 -18.05 16.58
N SER A 287 -13.15 -19.06 17.06
CA SER A 287 -12.53 -20.33 17.47
C SER A 287 -12.11 -21.09 16.21
N GLY A 288 -10.90 -20.84 15.70
CA GLY A 288 -10.37 -21.58 14.58
C GLY A 288 -9.11 -20.98 13.96
N ALA A 289 -7.96 -21.49 14.41
CA ALA A 289 -6.67 -21.46 13.72
C ALA A 289 -6.00 -20.08 13.51
N LEU A 290 -5.21 -19.68 14.51
CA LEU A 290 -3.93 -19.01 14.29
C LEU A 290 -2.90 -19.75 15.17
N VAL A 291 -2.04 -20.53 14.53
CA VAL A 291 -0.83 -21.17 15.08
C VAL A 291 0.36 -20.48 14.46
#